data_AF-A0A6A4GF44-F1
#
_entry.id   AF-A0A6A4GF44-F1
#
_cell.length_a   1.000
_cell.length_b   1.000
_cell.length_c   1.000
_cell.angle_alpha   90.00
_cell.angle_beta   90.00
_cell.angle_gamma   90.00
#
_symmetry.space_group_name_H-M   'P 1'
#
loop_
_entity.id
_entity.type
_entity.pdbx_description
1 polymer ?
#
loop_
_entity_poly.entity_id
_entity_poly.type
_entity_poly.pdbx_seq_one_letter_code
_entity_poly.pdbx_strand_id
1 'polypeptide(L)'
;MAEEINTASARAVLSAQRLQDVLDKSLDSLAPLYTGSLDSLEPQVVLGNAEACLAHVQKGIGSISRPAATDAIGKAKKSMATLEKKIRQLRKVYPGNTAVKIDDTKHFINLTFGYHVATLIAFCIVLASRIFQGAARRGAGALLKGIKLFGYNLTLLAGGPNDLQKLALSTIPDSIPAVETKFNLDVEAIPHAMCTKCGYVYSPTYPRGFSKPEWPQRCSYRLIELSEPCGESLLKSDGQPRKMLEYYPFPDWFGRFLSLPGTEEYIAQYYGLPPSTKYDVKDDSFFYTLTSPKCAAIDSSNTLQYIQSSVRETITPSWVTKPPGISRAGTLKAADHWRGLYYIHLPLYKDQSLG
;
A
#
# COMPACT_ATOMS: atom_id res chain seq x y z
N MET A 1 39.57 -4.20 15.48
CA MET A 1 38.67 -3.11 15.90
C MET A 1 38.91 -1.77 15.20
N ALA A 2 40.00 -1.03 15.44
CA ALA A 2 40.19 0.30 14.81
C ALA A 2 40.26 0.22 13.26
N GLU A 3 40.93 -0.79 12.73
CA GLU A 3 41.04 -1.03 11.28
C GLU A 3 39.68 -1.42 10.66
N GLU A 4 38.89 -2.26 11.32
CA GLU A 4 37.56 -2.67 10.86
C GLU A 4 36.56 -1.50 10.81
N ILE A 5 36.64 -0.57 11.77
CA ILE A 5 35.82 0.65 11.80
C ILE A 5 36.15 1.54 10.58
N ASN A 6 37.43 1.63 10.21
CA ASN A 6 37.85 2.37 9.02
C ASN A 6 37.36 1.71 7.73
N THR A 7 37.43 0.37 7.62
CA THR A 7 36.95 -0.35 6.44
C THR A 7 35.44 -0.19 6.24
N ALA A 8 34.63 -0.30 7.31
CA ALA A 8 33.18 -0.14 7.22
C ALA A 8 32.78 1.28 6.81
N SER A 9 33.49 2.29 7.32
CA SER A 9 33.25 3.70 6.99
C SER A 9 33.62 4.00 5.53
N ALA A 10 34.75 3.51 5.06
CA ALA A 10 35.17 3.65 3.66
C ALA A 10 34.18 2.99 2.69
N ARG A 11 33.68 1.78 3.02
CA ARG A 11 32.65 1.11 2.21
C ARG A 11 31.37 1.92 2.13
N ALA A 12 30.91 2.52 3.23
CA ALA A 12 29.71 3.35 3.23
C ALA A 12 29.85 4.60 2.34
N VAL A 13 31.02 5.25 2.36
CA VAL A 13 31.34 6.39 1.48
C VAL A 13 31.32 5.97 0.02
N LEU A 14 32.01 4.87 -0.32
CA LEU A 14 32.06 4.33 -1.68
C LEU A 14 30.66 3.92 -2.19
N SER A 15 29.83 3.30 -1.35
CA SER A 15 28.44 2.98 -1.69
C SER A 15 27.63 4.24 -2.02
N ALA A 16 27.76 5.29 -1.22
CA ALA A 16 27.05 6.55 -1.47
C ALA A 16 27.53 7.25 -2.77
N GLN A 17 28.84 7.22 -3.05
CA GLN A 17 29.40 7.74 -4.30
C GLN A 17 28.90 6.98 -5.52
N ARG A 18 28.88 5.64 -5.48
CA ARG A 18 28.33 4.84 -6.58
C ARG A 18 26.87 5.15 -6.86
N LEU A 19 26.07 5.36 -5.82
CA LEU A 19 24.66 5.78 -5.97
C LEU A 19 24.55 7.16 -6.60
N GLN A 20 25.45 8.08 -6.26
CA GLN A 20 25.53 9.39 -6.92
C GLN A 20 25.89 9.25 -8.41
N ASP A 21 26.90 8.45 -8.76
CA ASP A 21 27.31 8.23 -10.16
C ASP A 21 26.16 7.66 -11.01
N VAL A 22 25.33 6.79 -10.43
CA VAL A 22 24.14 6.24 -11.09
C VAL A 22 23.09 7.32 -11.36
N LEU A 23 22.89 8.26 -10.43
CA LEU A 23 22.00 9.41 -10.64
C LEU A 23 22.52 10.35 -11.72
N ASP A 24 23.82 10.65 -11.70
CA ASP A 24 24.42 11.59 -12.65
C ASP A 24 24.37 11.00 -14.08
N LYS A 25 24.63 9.70 -14.25
CA LYS A 25 24.40 9.00 -15.53
C LYS A 25 22.93 9.04 -15.98
N SER A 26 22.00 8.92 -15.04
CA SER A 26 20.57 9.02 -15.35
C SER A 26 20.12 10.45 -15.65
N LEU A 27 20.82 11.47 -15.16
CA LEU A 27 20.60 12.86 -15.54
C LEU A 27 21.09 13.13 -16.96
N ASP A 28 22.25 12.56 -17.31
CA ASP A 28 22.82 12.67 -18.65
C ASP A 28 21.94 11.98 -19.70
N SER A 29 21.33 10.83 -19.36
CA SER A 29 20.41 10.13 -20.27
C SER A 29 19.12 10.90 -20.55
N LEU A 30 18.75 11.88 -19.72
CA LEU A 30 17.61 12.77 -19.97
C LEU A 30 17.95 13.95 -20.90
N ALA A 31 19.24 14.26 -21.13
CA ALA A 31 19.64 15.41 -21.94
C ALA A 31 19.06 15.42 -23.37
N PRO A 32 18.99 14.28 -24.10
CA PRO A 32 18.41 14.24 -25.44
C PRO A 32 16.93 14.65 -25.50
N LEU A 33 16.17 14.43 -24.42
CA LEU A 33 14.74 14.79 -24.36
C LEU A 33 14.51 16.31 -24.32
N TYR A 34 15.52 17.08 -23.94
CA TYR A 34 15.48 18.54 -23.94
C TYR A 34 15.93 19.15 -25.27
N THR A 35 16.81 18.47 -26.01
CA THR A 35 17.33 18.96 -27.30
C THR A 35 16.45 18.56 -28.48
N GLY A 36 15.49 17.66 -28.27
CA GLY A 36 14.63 17.14 -29.34
C GLY A 36 15.35 16.17 -30.28
N SER A 37 16.58 15.76 -29.96
CA SER A 37 17.33 14.75 -30.70
C SER A 37 16.89 13.36 -30.24
N LEU A 38 15.75 12.91 -30.79
CA LEU A 38 15.04 11.69 -30.40
C LEU A 38 15.08 10.67 -31.55
N ASP A 39 16.28 10.35 -32.04
CA ASP A 39 16.40 9.52 -33.24
C ASP A 39 16.20 8.01 -33.00
N SER A 40 16.01 7.54 -31.75
CA SER A 40 15.83 6.10 -31.51
C SER A 40 15.14 5.64 -30.21
N LEU A 41 14.94 6.50 -29.22
CA LEU A 41 14.39 6.10 -27.91
C LEU A 41 13.02 6.72 -27.67
N GLU A 42 12.02 5.92 -27.35
CA GLU A 42 10.73 6.46 -26.90
C GLU A 42 10.94 7.24 -25.58
N PRO A 43 10.51 8.52 -25.50
CA PRO A 43 10.66 9.34 -24.28
C PRO A 43 10.15 8.65 -23.02
N GLN A 44 9.13 7.80 -23.16
CA GLN A 44 8.51 7.03 -22.08
C GLN A 44 9.47 6.01 -21.47
N VAL A 45 10.27 5.34 -22.29
CA VAL A 45 11.25 4.34 -21.83
C VAL A 45 12.36 5.03 -21.03
N VAL A 46 12.88 6.15 -21.56
CA VAL A 46 13.94 6.91 -20.89
C VAL A 46 13.45 7.48 -19.55
N LEU A 47 12.25 8.06 -19.52
CA LEU A 47 11.66 8.58 -18.29
C LEU A 47 11.36 7.46 -17.27
N GLY A 48 10.83 6.33 -17.72
CA GLY A 48 10.57 5.18 -16.85
C GLY A 48 11.84 4.60 -16.23
N ASN A 49 12.94 4.54 -16.98
CA ASN A 49 14.24 4.12 -16.47
C ASN A 49 14.81 5.10 -15.45
N ALA A 50 14.66 6.41 -15.69
CA ALA A 50 15.08 7.44 -14.76
C ALA A 50 14.27 7.41 -13.44
N GLU A 51 12.97 7.14 -13.51
CA GLU A 51 12.10 6.95 -12.35
C GLU A 51 12.49 5.70 -11.54
N ALA A 52 12.75 4.58 -12.22
CA ALA A 52 13.23 3.35 -11.58
C ALA A 52 14.60 3.53 -10.91
N CYS A 53 15.52 4.25 -11.58
CA CYS A 53 16.81 4.64 -11.03
C CYS A 53 16.65 5.48 -9.76
N LEU A 54 15.80 6.52 -9.80
CA LEU A 54 15.52 7.37 -8.65
C LEU A 54 14.99 6.56 -7.46
N ALA A 55 14.03 5.66 -7.68
CA ALA A 55 13.47 4.80 -6.64
C ALA A 55 14.53 3.85 -6.05
N HIS A 56 15.36 3.23 -6.90
CA HIS A 56 16.46 2.37 -6.46
C HIS A 56 17.45 3.12 -5.56
N VAL A 57 17.89 4.30 -6.01
CA VAL A 57 18.86 5.12 -5.26
C VAL A 57 18.27 5.65 -3.95
N GLN A 58 17.00 6.04 -3.94
CA GLN A 58 16.29 6.45 -2.72
C GLN A 58 16.32 5.35 -1.64
N LYS A 59 16.04 4.10 -2.03
CA LYS A 59 16.13 2.93 -1.14
C LYS A 59 17.57 2.68 -0.69
N GLY A 60 18.52 2.75 -1.61
CA GLY A 60 19.95 2.58 -1.33
C GLY A 60 20.47 3.57 -0.29
N ILE A 61 20.21 4.87 -0.47
CA ILE A 61 20.63 5.92 0.46
C ILE A 61 19.99 5.73 1.85
N GLY A 62 18.72 5.34 1.90
CA GLY A 62 18.02 5.09 3.17
C GLY A 62 18.68 4.00 4.03
N SER A 63 19.43 3.08 3.42
CA SER A 63 20.16 2.01 4.13
C SER A 63 21.53 2.43 4.67
N ILE A 64 22.07 3.58 4.26
CA ILE A 64 23.41 4.05 4.68
C ILE A 64 23.27 4.95 5.91
N SER A 65 23.64 4.44 7.08
CA SER A 65 23.52 5.16 8.37
C SER A 65 24.85 5.68 8.95
N ARG A 66 25.99 5.41 8.29
CA ARG A 66 27.32 5.73 8.83
C ARG A 66 27.63 7.23 8.72
N PRO A 67 28.06 7.92 9.81
CA PRO A 67 28.37 9.35 9.79
C PRO A 67 29.44 9.77 8.77
N ALA A 68 30.45 8.92 8.52
CA ALA A 68 31.51 9.19 7.54
C ALA A 68 30.97 9.39 6.11
N ALA A 69 29.81 8.81 5.77
CA ALA A 69 29.19 8.94 4.46
C ALA A 69 28.28 10.17 4.31
N THR A 70 28.16 11.04 5.33
CA THR A 70 27.19 12.14 5.36
C THR A 70 27.36 13.12 4.19
N ASP A 71 28.58 13.50 3.84
CA ASP A 71 28.84 14.40 2.71
C ASP A 71 28.43 13.77 1.37
N ALA A 72 28.83 12.51 1.14
CA ALA A 72 28.49 11.76 -0.06
C ALA A 72 26.97 11.54 -0.19
N ILE A 73 26.29 11.21 0.91
CA ILE A 73 24.82 11.14 0.97
C ILE A 73 24.19 12.50 0.65
N GLY A 74 24.76 13.59 1.16
CA GLY A 74 24.31 14.95 0.89
C GLY A 74 24.38 15.30 -0.60
N LYS A 75 25.47 14.92 -1.28
CA LYS A 75 25.64 15.08 -2.73
C LYS A 75 24.63 14.25 -3.51
N ALA A 76 24.49 12.96 -3.19
CA ALA A 76 23.53 12.08 -3.85
C ALA A 76 22.08 12.60 -3.68
N LYS A 77 21.69 13.07 -2.49
CA LYS A 77 20.37 13.70 -2.27
C LYS A 77 20.12 14.95 -3.11
N LYS A 78 21.17 15.76 -3.37
CA LYS A 78 21.07 16.92 -4.28
C LYS A 78 20.87 16.49 -5.74
N SER A 79 21.61 15.47 -6.21
CA SER A 79 21.42 14.89 -7.55
C SER A 79 20.02 14.28 -7.68
N MET A 80 19.51 13.57 -6.66
CA MET A 80 18.14 13.04 -6.64
C MET A 80 17.10 14.14 -6.80
N ALA A 81 17.18 15.22 -6.01
CA ALA A 81 16.22 16.32 -6.09
C ALA A 81 16.24 17.00 -7.47
N THR A 82 17.42 17.06 -8.09
CA THR A 82 17.58 17.58 -9.45
C THR A 82 16.94 16.65 -10.49
N LEU A 83 17.20 15.34 -10.40
CA LEU A 83 16.62 14.32 -11.27
C LEU A 83 15.09 14.30 -11.16
N GLU A 84 14.56 14.29 -9.93
CA GLU A 84 13.12 14.32 -9.66
C GLU A 84 12.45 15.58 -10.26
N LYS A 85 13.08 16.75 -10.11
CA LYS A 85 12.60 18.00 -10.73
C LYS A 85 12.58 17.90 -12.25
N LYS A 86 13.63 17.36 -12.88
CA LYS A 86 13.71 17.18 -14.35
C LYS A 86 12.66 16.20 -14.85
N ILE A 87 12.52 15.04 -14.21
CA ILE A 87 11.47 14.05 -14.53
C ILE A 87 10.09 14.71 -14.47
N ARG A 88 9.78 15.45 -13.39
CA ARG A 88 8.49 16.16 -13.26
C ARG A 88 8.26 17.18 -14.37
N GLN A 89 9.29 17.90 -14.80
CA GLN A 89 9.19 18.85 -15.91
C GLN A 89 8.93 18.12 -17.24
N LEU A 90 9.70 17.07 -17.53
CA LEU A 90 9.55 16.29 -18.75
C LEU A 90 8.21 15.57 -18.82
N ARG A 91 7.67 15.08 -17.69
CA ARG A 91 6.33 14.47 -17.62
C ARG A 91 5.18 15.43 -17.95
N LYS A 92 5.40 16.75 -17.87
CA LYS A 92 4.42 17.73 -18.36
C LYS A 92 4.38 17.80 -19.89
N VAL A 93 5.53 17.56 -20.53
CA VAL A 93 5.69 17.59 -21.99
C VAL A 93 5.34 16.23 -22.59
N TYR A 94 5.79 15.17 -21.94
CA TYR A 94 5.59 13.78 -22.30
C TYR A 94 4.74 13.10 -21.21
N PRO A 95 3.42 13.38 -21.16
CA PRO A 95 2.55 12.71 -20.21
C PRO A 95 2.67 11.20 -20.38
N GLY A 96 2.76 10.48 -19.26
CA GLY A 96 2.87 9.04 -19.30
C GLY A 96 1.56 8.40 -19.73
N ASN A 97 1.57 7.71 -20.87
CA ASN A 97 0.56 6.69 -21.19
C ASN A 97 0.95 5.32 -20.60
N THR A 98 2.08 5.24 -19.91
CA THR A 98 2.51 4.04 -19.20
C THR A 98 1.52 3.75 -18.08
N ALA A 99 1.12 2.49 -17.91
CA ALA A 99 0.20 2.17 -16.84
C ALA A 99 0.84 2.51 -15.48
N VAL A 100 -0.02 2.88 -14.52
CA VAL A 100 0.39 3.24 -13.17
C VAL A 100 1.08 2.02 -12.56
N LYS A 101 2.39 2.12 -12.32
CA LYS A 101 3.13 1.07 -11.62
C LYS A 101 2.80 1.15 -10.13
N ILE A 102 2.25 0.07 -9.60
CA ILE A 102 1.96 -0.07 -8.17
C ILE A 102 3.03 -1.01 -7.61
N ASP A 103 3.84 -0.54 -6.66
CA ASP A 103 4.78 -1.38 -5.92
C ASP A 103 4.02 -2.12 -4.81
N ASP A 104 3.73 -3.39 -5.04
CA ASP A 104 3.06 -4.30 -4.14
C ASP A 104 4.02 -5.28 -3.46
N THR A 105 5.34 -5.10 -3.62
CA THR A 105 6.37 -5.98 -3.03
C THR A 105 6.19 -6.16 -1.53
N LYS A 106 5.75 -5.09 -0.83
CA LYS A 106 5.48 -5.12 0.61
C LYS A 106 4.29 -6.02 1.01
N HIS A 107 3.45 -6.40 0.06
CA HIS A 107 2.26 -7.21 0.33
C HIS A 107 2.48 -8.70 0.13
N PHE A 108 3.52 -9.10 -0.63
CA PHE A 108 3.97 -10.48 -0.76
C PHE A 108 4.72 -10.96 0.49
N ILE A 109 3.97 -11.27 1.54
CA ILE A 109 4.53 -11.79 2.79
C ILE A 109 4.41 -13.31 2.81
N ASN A 110 5.54 -14.00 2.92
CA ASN A 110 5.53 -15.43 3.16
C ASN A 110 5.17 -15.72 4.62
N LEU A 111 3.90 -16.01 4.86
CA LEU A 111 3.35 -16.30 6.19
C LEU A 111 3.91 -17.57 6.81
N THR A 112 4.44 -18.50 6.02
CA THR A 112 5.01 -19.76 6.52
C THR A 112 6.44 -19.59 7.03
N PHE A 113 7.15 -18.56 6.57
CA PHE A 113 8.55 -18.38 6.91
C PHE A 113 8.72 -17.90 8.35
N GLY A 114 9.39 -18.70 9.18
CA GLY A 114 9.74 -18.34 10.56
C GLY A 114 8.66 -18.61 11.60
N TYR A 115 7.55 -19.25 11.24
CA TYR A 115 6.48 -19.62 12.18
C TYR A 115 6.32 -21.14 12.31
N HIS A 116 6.12 -21.60 13.54
CA HIS A 116 5.75 -22.99 13.78
C HIS A 116 4.31 -23.26 13.32
N VAL A 117 4.02 -24.45 12.80
CA VAL A 117 2.68 -24.83 12.27
C VAL A 117 1.57 -24.61 13.31
N ALA A 118 1.81 -24.98 14.57
CA ALA A 118 0.86 -24.75 15.66
C ALA A 118 0.52 -23.26 15.88
N THR A 119 1.50 -22.37 15.69
CA THR A 119 1.32 -20.92 15.78
C THR A 119 0.44 -20.41 14.64
N LEU A 120 0.66 -20.91 13.41
CA LEU A 120 -0.18 -20.58 12.25
C LEU A 120 -1.62 -21.07 12.43
N ILE A 121 -1.82 -22.28 12.96
CA ILE A 121 -3.16 -22.80 13.27
C ILE A 121 -3.87 -21.88 14.27
N ALA A 122 -3.19 -21.46 15.33
CA ALA A 122 -3.75 -20.53 16.31
C ALA A 122 -4.18 -19.20 15.66
N PHE A 123 -3.36 -18.67 14.74
CA PHE A 123 -3.70 -17.46 13.99
C PHE A 123 -4.92 -17.66 13.10
N CYS A 124 -4.97 -18.74 12.33
CA CYS A 124 -6.10 -19.05 11.45
C CYS A 124 -7.42 -19.21 12.21
N ILE A 125 -7.42 -19.91 13.36
CA ILE A 125 -8.63 -20.08 14.19
C ILE A 125 -9.16 -18.73 14.65
N VAL A 126 -8.27 -17.87 15.16
CA VAL A 126 -8.64 -16.56 15.70
C VAL A 126 -9.11 -15.61 14.61
N LEU A 127 -8.42 -15.60 13.46
CA LEU A 127 -8.81 -14.79 12.30
C LEU A 127 -10.13 -15.28 11.69
N ALA A 128 -10.34 -16.59 11.59
CA ALA A 128 -11.59 -17.15 11.08
C ALA A 128 -12.77 -16.78 11.99
N SER A 129 -12.61 -16.86 13.32
CA SER A 129 -13.63 -16.40 14.25
C SER A 129 -13.89 -14.89 14.13
N ARG A 130 -12.83 -14.09 13.97
CA ARG A 130 -12.95 -12.64 13.81
C ARG A 130 -13.67 -12.24 12.51
N ILE A 131 -13.29 -12.83 11.39
CA ILE A 131 -13.73 -12.44 10.04
C ILE A 131 -15.07 -13.10 9.70
N PHE A 132 -15.18 -14.42 9.83
CA PHE A 132 -16.37 -15.15 9.37
C PHE A 132 -17.49 -15.21 10.41
N GLN A 133 -17.14 -15.31 11.70
CA GLN A 133 -18.16 -15.34 12.77
C GLN A 133 -18.49 -13.93 13.30
N GLY A 134 -17.79 -12.90 12.81
CA GLY A 134 -18.00 -11.52 13.24
C GLY A 134 -17.65 -11.28 14.71
N ALA A 135 -16.82 -12.13 15.32
CA ALA A 135 -16.44 -11.97 16.72
C ALA A 135 -15.85 -10.57 16.95
N ALA A 136 -16.27 -9.88 18.01
CA ALA A 136 -15.70 -8.59 18.35
C ALA A 136 -14.19 -8.73 18.62
N ARG A 137 -13.39 -7.67 18.38
CA ARG A 137 -11.94 -7.68 18.64
C ARG A 137 -11.59 -8.16 20.05
N ARG A 138 -12.40 -7.80 21.05
CA ARG A 138 -12.25 -8.29 22.44
C ARG A 138 -12.45 -9.79 22.56
N GLY A 139 -13.46 -10.35 21.88
CA GLY A 139 -13.77 -11.78 21.89
C GLY A 139 -12.68 -12.60 21.19
N ALA A 140 -12.28 -12.18 19.99
CA ALA A 140 -11.17 -12.82 19.29
C ALA A 140 -9.85 -12.72 20.09
N GLY A 141 -9.59 -11.58 20.75
CA GLY A 141 -8.43 -11.41 21.63
C GLY A 141 -8.47 -12.32 22.86
N ALA A 142 -9.64 -12.56 23.45
CA ALA A 142 -9.81 -13.53 24.51
C ALA A 142 -9.56 -14.96 24.02
N LEU A 143 -10.05 -15.31 22.82
CA LEU A 143 -9.78 -16.61 22.19
C LEU A 143 -8.28 -16.84 21.94
N LEU A 144 -7.56 -15.84 21.41
CA LEU A 144 -6.12 -15.90 21.18
C LEU A 144 -5.33 -16.17 22.47
N LYS A 145 -5.68 -15.45 23.54
CA LYS A 145 -5.09 -15.67 24.87
C LYS A 145 -5.45 -17.04 25.44
N GLY A 146 -6.68 -17.49 25.22
CA GLY A 146 -7.14 -18.83 25.59
C GLY A 146 -6.34 -19.93 24.91
N ILE A 147 -6.09 -19.83 23.60
CA ILE A 147 -5.26 -20.79 22.85
C ILE A 147 -3.82 -20.80 23.38
N LYS A 148 -3.23 -19.63 23.64
CA LYS A 148 -1.88 -19.51 24.22
C LYS A 148 -1.79 -20.14 25.61
N LEU A 149 -2.77 -19.90 26.47
CA LEU A 149 -2.85 -20.50 27.81
C LEU A 149 -3.07 -22.01 27.74
N PHE A 150 -3.94 -22.48 26.86
CA PHE A 150 -4.17 -23.90 26.63
C PHE A 150 -2.89 -24.60 26.17
N GLY A 151 -2.20 -24.04 25.18
CA GLY A 151 -0.91 -24.54 24.72
C GLY A 151 0.13 -24.59 25.83
N TYR A 152 0.22 -23.56 26.68
CA TYR A 152 1.11 -23.56 27.84
C TYR A 152 0.76 -24.68 28.84
N ASN A 153 -0.52 -24.86 29.18
CA ASN A 153 -0.95 -25.94 30.07
C ASN A 153 -0.64 -27.34 29.51
N LEU A 154 -0.80 -27.56 28.20
CA LEU A 154 -0.40 -28.81 27.56
C LEU A 154 1.10 -29.09 27.74
N THR A 155 1.95 -28.07 27.66
CA THR A 155 3.39 -28.25 27.91
C THR A 155 3.69 -28.57 29.37
N LEU A 156 2.98 -28.00 30.33
CA LEU A 156 3.15 -28.32 31.76
C LEU A 156 2.82 -29.78 32.06
N LEU A 157 1.78 -30.33 31.43
CA LEU A 157 1.44 -31.75 31.55
C LEU A 157 2.54 -32.68 31.03
N ALA A 158 3.39 -32.20 30.12
CA ALA A 158 4.52 -32.93 29.56
C ALA A 158 5.85 -32.68 30.31
N GLY A 159 5.81 -32.08 31.51
CA GLY A 159 7.02 -31.74 32.28
C GLY A 159 7.60 -30.34 32.00
N GLY A 160 6.83 -29.48 31.31
CA GLY A 160 7.20 -28.12 30.97
C GLY A 160 7.53 -27.92 29.50
N PRO A 161 7.56 -26.66 29.01
CA PRO A 161 7.83 -26.37 27.62
C PRO A 161 9.30 -26.58 27.26
N ASN A 162 9.57 -27.35 26.21
CA ASN A 162 10.87 -27.36 25.56
C ASN A 162 11.13 -26.05 24.80
N ASP A 163 12.35 -25.82 24.32
CA ASP A 163 12.72 -24.53 23.71
C ASP A 163 11.94 -24.22 22.42
N LEU A 164 11.60 -25.25 21.63
CA LEU A 164 10.76 -25.09 20.45
C LEU A 164 9.32 -24.67 20.83
N GLN A 165 8.76 -25.25 21.89
CA GLN A 165 7.44 -24.90 22.41
C GLN A 165 7.43 -23.49 23.01
N LYS A 166 8.47 -23.10 23.77
CA LYS A 166 8.63 -21.73 24.26
C LYS A 166 8.67 -20.74 23.11
N LEU A 167 9.42 -21.03 22.05
CA LEU A 167 9.49 -20.20 20.85
C LEU A 167 8.13 -20.10 20.15
N ALA A 168 7.43 -21.22 19.95
CA ALA A 168 6.12 -21.23 19.31
C ALA A 168 5.08 -20.42 20.10
N LEU A 169 5.06 -20.55 21.43
CA LEU A 169 4.15 -19.83 22.32
C LEU A 169 4.48 -18.34 22.45
N SER A 170 5.77 -17.98 22.50
CA SER A 170 6.21 -16.58 22.57
C SER A 170 5.93 -15.81 21.28
N THR A 171 5.88 -16.53 20.15
CA THR A 171 5.61 -15.94 18.84
C THR A 171 4.13 -15.56 18.64
N ILE A 172 3.22 -16.12 19.46
CA ILE A 172 1.78 -15.78 19.46
C ILE A 172 1.60 -14.37 20.06
N PRO A 173 1.14 -13.37 19.28
CA PRO A 173 0.90 -12.02 19.77
C PRO A 173 -0.19 -11.96 20.83
N ASP A 174 -0.19 -10.91 21.64
CA ASP A 174 -1.20 -10.73 22.69
C ASP A 174 -2.43 -9.93 22.21
N SER A 175 -2.48 -9.54 20.93
CA SER A 175 -3.57 -8.74 20.36
C SER A 175 -3.93 -9.14 18.94
N ILE A 176 -5.21 -8.96 18.59
CA ILE A 176 -5.74 -9.20 17.24
C ILE A 176 -5.12 -8.29 16.18
N PRO A 177 -4.96 -6.96 16.41
CA PRO A 177 -4.28 -6.11 15.44
C PRO A 177 -2.88 -6.62 15.09
N ALA A 178 -2.11 -7.11 16.07
CA ALA A 178 -0.79 -7.67 15.78
C ALA A 178 -0.85 -8.94 14.90
N VAL A 179 -1.89 -9.77 15.04
CA VAL A 179 -2.13 -10.92 14.14
C VAL A 179 -2.56 -10.42 12.75
N GLU A 180 -3.49 -9.47 12.67
CA GLU A 180 -3.94 -8.85 11.41
C GLU A 180 -2.76 -8.22 10.65
N THR A 181 -1.88 -7.48 11.32
CA THR A 181 -0.65 -6.92 10.75
C THR A 181 0.31 -8.01 10.28
N LYS A 182 0.51 -9.09 11.06
CA LYS A 182 1.37 -10.22 10.66
C LYS A 182 0.87 -10.93 9.41
N PHE A 183 -0.45 -11.01 9.22
CA PHE A 183 -1.07 -11.60 8.03
C PHE A 183 -1.25 -10.61 6.88
N ASN A 184 -0.74 -9.37 7.02
CA ASN A 184 -0.94 -8.31 6.05
C ASN A 184 -2.44 -8.07 5.73
N LEU A 185 -3.33 -8.35 6.68
CA LEU A 185 -4.77 -8.14 6.53
C LEU A 185 -5.19 -6.72 6.87
N ASP A 186 -4.35 -5.99 7.61
CA ASP A 186 -4.62 -4.61 7.99
C ASP A 186 -4.19 -3.65 6.88
N VAL A 187 -5.15 -3.06 6.17
CA VAL A 187 -4.89 -2.00 5.18
C VAL A 187 -4.59 -0.71 5.93
N GLU A 188 -3.43 -0.11 5.67
CA GLU A 188 -3.00 1.10 6.35
C GLU A 188 -4.01 2.23 6.05
N ALA A 189 -4.78 2.59 7.08
CA ALA A 189 -5.71 3.70 7.00
C ALA A 189 -4.93 5.00 7.21
N ILE A 190 -4.97 5.90 6.23
CA ILE A 190 -4.41 7.24 6.37
C ILE A 190 -5.49 8.13 7.01
N PRO A 191 -5.28 8.64 8.24
CA PRO A 191 -6.26 9.47 8.90
C PRO A 191 -6.30 10.85 8.23
N HIS A 192 -7.44 11.21 7.65
CA HIS A 192 -7.68 12.53 7.10
C HIS A 192 -8.54 13.36 8.06
N ALA A 193 -8.25 14.66 8.17
CA ALA A 193 -9.11 15.59 8.89
C ALA A 193 -10.20 16.10 7.94
N MET A 194 -11.47 16.04 8.35
CA MET A 194 -12.57 16.54 7.53
C MET A 194 -13.23 17.75 8.20
N CYS A 195 -13.40 18.83 7.45
CA CYS A 195 -14.10 20.01 7.94
C CYS A 195 -15.56 19.68 8.25
N THR A 196 -16.01 20.01 9.46
CA THR A 196 -17.40 19.76 9.90
C THR A 196 -18.41 20.70 9.22
N LYS A 197 -17.95 21.84 8.69
CA LYS A 197 -18.80 22.85 8.03
C LYS A 197 -18.94 22.63 6.52
N CYS A 198 -17.83 22.53 5.79
CA CYS A 198 -17.85 22.40 4.32
C CYS A 198 -17.57 20.98 3.79
N GLY A 199 -17.18 20.03 4.65
CA GLY A 199 -16.86 18.66 4.22
C GLY A 199 -15.52 18.48 3.51
N TYR A 200 -14.73 19.54 3.31
CA TYR A 200 -13.41 19.42 2.68
C TYR A 200 -12.47 18.55 3.51
N VAL A 201 -11.69 17.71 2.83
CA VAL A 201 -10.84 16.67 3.41
C VAL A 201 -9.38 17.10 3.29
N TYR A 202 -8.66 17.06 4.42
CA TYR A 202 -7.24 17.39 4.51
C TYR A 202 -6.42 16.12 4.75
N SER A 203 -5.47 15.88 3.85
CA SER A 203 -4.44 14.84 4.04
C SER A 203 -3.50 15.21 5.19
N PRO A 204 -3.02 14.22 5.96
CA PRO A 204 -2.05 14.46 7.00
C PRO A 204 -0.69 14.86 6.41
N THR A 205 0.00 15.77 7.10
CA THR A 205 1.41 16.07 6.87
C THR A 205 2.26 15.41 7.95
N TYR A 206 3.44 14.92 7.58
CA TYR A 206 4.40 14.29 8.50
C TYR A 206 5.69 15.11 8.51
N PRO A 207 5.89 16.01 9.50
CA PRO A 207 7.14 16.75 9.63
C PRO A 207 8.33 15.80 9.74
N ARG A 208 9.49 16.20 9.21
CA ARG A 208 10.66 15.31 9.09
C ARG A 208 11.00 14.63 10.42
N GLY A 209 10.93 13.30 10.46
CA GLY A 209 11.30 12.48 11.61
C GLY A 209 10.16 12.18 12.58
N PHE A 210 8.96 12.72 12.37
CA PHE A 210 7.81 12.44 13.22
C PHE A 210 6.88 11.41 12.56
N SER A 211 6.44 10.43 13.34
CA SER A 211 5.41 9.46 12.94
C SER A 211 3.98 9.97 13.18
N LYS A 212 3.84 11.07 13.93
CA LYS A 212 2.54 11.64 14.25
C LYS A 212 2.05 12.54 13.09
N PRO A 213 0.84 12.32 12.58
CA PRO A 213 0.26 13.18 11.55
C PRO A 213 -0.10 14.56 12.13
N GLU A 214 0.08 15.58 11.31
CA GLU A 214 -0.34 16.96 11.57
C GLU A 214 -1.32 17.44 10.50
N TRP A 215 -2.20 18.36 10.88
CA TRP A 215 -3.18 18.99 10.00
C TRP A 215 -3.27 20.48 10.30
N PRO A 216 -3.83 21.30 9.39
CA PRO A 216 -4.10 22.70 9.67
C PRO A 216 -5.06 22.87 10.85
N GLN A 217 -4.87 23.91 11.67
CA GLN A 217 -5.77 24.21 12.80
C GLN A 217 -7.17 24.64 12.36
N ARG A 218 -7.27 25.29 11.19
CA ARG A 218 -8.50 25.82 10.61
C ARG A 218 -8.62 25.46 9.14
N CYS A 219 -9.86 25.33 8.67
CA CYS A 219 -10.17 25.01 7.30
C CYS A 219 -9.85 26.21 6.38
N SER A 220 -8.86 26.03 5.51
CA SER A 220 -8.43 26.96 4.47
C SER A 220 -9.19 26.82 3.15
N TYR A 221 -10.11 25.85 3.03
CA TYR A 221 -10.83 25.60 1.79
C TYR A 221 -11.68 26.81 1.40
N ARG A 222 -11.57 27.19 0.13
CA ARG A 222 -12.35 28.23 -0.52
C ARG A 222 -13.16 27.57 -1.64
N LEU A 223 -14.46 27.83 -1.68
CA LEU A 223 -15.32 27.29 -2.73
C LEU A 223 -14.94 27.87 -4.10
N ILE A 224 -14.59 29.16 -4.10
CA ILE A 224 -14.05 29.91 -5.25
C ILE A 224 -12.84 30.73 -4.78
N GLU A 225 -11.87 30.99 -5.65
CA GLU A 225 -10.59 31.63 -5.29
C GLU A 225 -10.75 32.98 -4.57
N LEU A 226 -11.78 33.75 -4.95
CA LEU A 226 -12.11 35.04 -4.35
C LEU A 226 -12.91 34.95 -3.03
N SER A 227 -13.48 33.80 -2.69
CA SER A 227 -14.27 33.64 -1.46
C SER A 227 -13.39 33.55 -0.23
N GLU A 228 -13.88 34.03 0.91
CA GLU A 228 -13.20 33.84 2.19
C GLU A 228 -13.03 32.34 2.52
N PRO A 229 -11.91 31.95 3.17
CA PRO A 229 -11.72 30.56 3.56
C PRO A 229 -12.76 30.17 4.62
N CYS A 230 -13.17 28.90 4.62
CA CYS A 230 -14.21 28.39 5.52
C CYS A 230 -13.97 28.76 7.00
N GLY A 231 -12.72 28.74 7.46
CA GLY A 231 -12.28 29.23 8.77
C GLY A 231 -12.65 28.33 9.96
N GLU A 232 -13.46 27.29 9.75
CA GLU A 232 -13.89 26.34 10.77
C GLU A 232 -12.68 25.63 11.39
N SER A 233 -12.71 25.46 12.72
CA SER A 233 -11.63 24.75 13.44
C SER A 233 -11.66 23.27 13.06
N LEU A 234 -10.53 22.76 12.55
CA LEU A 234 -10.40 21.35 12.15
C LEU A 234 -10.02 20.46 13.32
N LEU A 235 -9.31 21.02 14.31
CA LEU A 235 -8.73 20.28 15.42
C LEU A 235 -9.46 20.59 16.73
N LYS A 236 -9.41 19.64 17.65
CA LYS A 236 -9.77 19.80 19.05
C LYS A 236 -8.58 20.41 19.80
N SER A 237 -8.77 20.71 21.08
CA SER A 237 -7.71 21.26 21.95
C SER A 237 -6.52 20.32 22.15
N ASP A 238 -6.69 19.01 21.92
CA ASP A 238 -5.64 17.98 21.99
C ASP A 238 -4.85 17.81 20.66
N GLY A 239 -5.19 18.60 19.64
CA GLY A 239 -4.61 18.52 18.30
C GLY A 239 -5.16 17.40 17.42
N GLN A 240 -6.16 16.63 17.86
CA GLN A 240 -6.83 15.62 17.05
C GLN A 240 -7.91 16.24 16.16
N PRO A 241 -8.19 15.68 14.97
CA PRO A 241 -9.30 16.10 14.13
C PRO A 241 -10.65 16.06 14.87
N ARG A 242 -11.46 17.11 14.70
CA ARG A 242 -12.85 17.13 15.17
C ARG A 242 -13.67 16.04 14.50
N LYS A 243 -13.46 15.84 13.19
CA LYS A 243 -14.02 14.74 12.40
C LYS A 243 -12.89 14.10 11.60
N MET A 244 -12.74 12.80 11.77
CA MET A 244 -11.71 12.00 11.11
C MET A 244 -12.36 11.13 10.04
N LEU A 245 -11.72 11.04 8.88
CA LEU A 245 -12.05 10.11 7.81
C LEU A 245 -10.87 9.17 7.62
N GLU A 246 -11.11 7.87 7.71
CA GLU A 246 -10.11 6.86 7.38
C GLU A 246 -10.08 6.70 5.86
N TYR A 247 -8.97 7.08 5.23
CA TYR A 247 -8.75 6.89 3.80
C TYR A 247 -7.88 5.66 3.56
N TYR A 248 -8.30 4.82 2.63
CA TYR A 248 -7.57 3.64 2.21
C TYR A 248 -7.01 3.89 0.81
N PRO A 249 -5.69 4.07 0.65
CA PRO A 249 -5.11 4.34 -0.66
C PRO A 249 -5.45 3.21 -1.63
N PHE A 250 -6.14 3.52 -2.72
CA PHE A 250 -6.51 2.53 -3.73
C PHE A 250 -5.31 1.69 -4.21
N PRO A 251 -4.11 2.28 -4.49
CA PRO A 251 -2.95 1.47 -4.87
C PRO A 251 -2.51 0.45 -3.81
N ASP A 252 -2.55 0.82 -2.51
CA ASP A 252 -2.19 -0.10 -1.42
C ASP A 252 -3.22 -1.23 -1.29
N TRP A 253 -4.50 -0.87 -1.34
CA TRP A 253 -5.58 -1.85 -1.31
C TRP A 253 -5.52 -2.79 -2.53
N PHE A 254 -5.31 -2.26 -3.73
CA PHE A 254 -5.27 -3.03 -4.96
C PHE A 254 -4.03 -3.93 -5.03
N GLY A 255 -2.86 -3.43 -4.65
CA GLY A 255 -1.65 -4.25 -4.54
C GLY A 255 -1.83 -5.41 -3.56
N ARG A 256 -2.51 -5.20 -2.43
CA ARG A 256 -2.87 -6.29 -1.51
C ARG A 256 -3.79 -7.31 -2.15
N PHE A 257 -4.83 -6.85 -2.83
CA PHE A 257 -5.76 -7.73 -3.54
C PHE A 257 -5.01 -8.62 -4.54
N LEU A 258 -4.11 -8.05 -5.34
CA LEU A 258 -3.29 -8.81 -6.29
C LEU A 258 -2.35 -9.80 -5.59
N SER A 259 -1.81 -9.44 -4.42
CA SER A 259 -0.92 -10.32 -3.65
C SER A 259 -1.61 -11.52 -2.98
N LEU A 260 -2.95 -11.61 -3.03
CA LEU A 260 -3.67 -12.75 -2.46
C LEU A 260 -3.42 -14.01 -3.29
N PRO A 261 -3.05 -15.14 -2.67
CA PRO A 261 -2.84 -16.41 -3.38
C PRO A 261 -4.06 -16.80 -4.22
N GLY A 262 -3.85 -17.25 -5.46
CA GLY A 262 -4.93 -17.60 -6.39
C GLY A 262 -5.41 -16.46 -7.28
N THR A 263 -5.12 -15.20 -6.94
CA THR A 263 -5.59 -14.03 -7.69
C THR A 263 -4.89 -13.92 -9.05
N GLU A 264 -3.58 -14.19 -9.10
CA GLU A 264 -2.84 -14.18 -10.35
C GLU A 264 -3.30 -15.29 -11.29
N GLU A 265 -3.53 -16.50 -10.77
CA GLU A 265 -4.05 -17.63 -11.53
C GLU A 265 -5.44 -17.35 -12.08
N TYR A 266 -6.28 -16.71 -11.26
CA TYR A 266 -7.61 -16.26 -11.68
C TYR A 266 -7.51 -15.22 -12.80
N ILE A 267 -6.66 -14.19 -12.64
CA ILE A 267 -6.45 -13.17 -13.69
C ILE A 267 -5.93 -13.83 -14.98
N ALA A 268 -4.95 -14.71 -14.88
CA ALA A 268 -4.38 -15.40 -16.04
C ALA A 268 -5.41 -16.30 -16.76
N GLN A 269 -6.32 -16.92 -16.02
CA GLN A 269 -7.37 -17.76 -16.60
C GLN A 269 -8.34 -16.96 -17.48
N TYR A 270 -8.71 -15.75 -17.07
CA TYR A 270 -9.74 -14.95 -17.76
C TYR A 270 -9.17 -13.93 -18.76
N TYR A 271 -7.96 -13.42 -18.51
CA TYR A 271 -7.33 -12.41 -19.35
C TYR A 271 -6.20 -12.97 -20.23
N GLY A 272 -5.98 -14.29 -20.18
CA GLY A 272 -4.95 -15.00 -20.93
C GLY A 272 -3.65 -15.16 -20.13
N LEU A 273 -2.92 -16.23 -20.44
CA LEU A 273 -1.60 -16.45 -19.87
C LEU A 273 -0.68 -15.29 -20.28
N PRO A 274 0.12 -14.73 -19.36
CA PRO A 274 1.20 -13.85 -19.74
C PRO A 274 2.14 -14.59 -20.72
N PRO A 275 2.78 -13.89 -21.66
CA PRO A 275 3.63 -14.51 -22.68
C PRO A 275 4.65 -15.50 -22.09
N SER A 276 4.91 -16.59 -22.81
CA SER A 276 5.71 -17.76 -22.36
C SER A 276 7.18 -17.47 -22.04
N THR A 277 7.62 -16.22 -22.20
CA THR A 277 8.93 -15.71 -21.77
C THR A 277 8.96 -15.33 -20.29
N LYS A 278 7.85 -15.49 -19.55
CA LYS A 278 7.72 -15.13 -18.13
C LYS A 278 8.20 -16.24 -17.19
N TYR A 279 9.16 -15.93 -16.32
CA TYR A 279 9.63 -16.84 -15.26
C TYR A 279 9.44 -16.29 -13.82
N ASP A 280 9.34 -14.97 -13.63
CA ASP A 280 9.05 -14.31 -12.33
C ASP A 280 8.18 -13.02 -12.49
N VAL A 281 7.50 -12.57 -11.42
CA VAL A 281 6.74 -11.29 -11.30
C VAL A 281 7.60 -10.06 -11.60
N LYS A 282 8.92 -10.21 -11.50
CA LYS A 282 9.92 -9.16 -11.77
C LYS A 282 10.28 -9.01 -13.24
N ASP A 283 9.90 -9.94 -14.10
CA ASP A 283 10.50 -10.07 -15.44
C ASP A 283 9.80 -9.29 -16.56
N ASP A 284 8.56 -8.78 -16.42
CA ASP A 284 8.00 -7.94 -17.50
C ASP A 284 6.83 -7.00 -17.12
N SER A 285 6.72 -5.97 -17.96
CA SER A 285 5.73 -4.90 -18.11
C SER A 285 4.25 -5.32 -18.22
N PHE A 286 3.88 -6.60 -18.20
CA PHE A 286 2.50 -7.06 -18.48
C PHE A 286 1.46 -6.51 -17.49
N PHE A 287 1.76 -6.52 -16.18
CA PHE A 287 0.93 -5.83 -15.17
C PHE A 287 1.14 -4.30 -15.17
N TYR A 288 2.24 -3.83 -15.77
CA TYR A 288 2.69 -2.44 -15.77
C TYR A 288 2.33 -1.67 -17.06
N THR A 289 1.69 -2.36 -18.00
CA THR A 289 1.11 -1.85 -19.24
C THR A 289 -0.16 -2.64 -19.47
N LEU A 290 -1.21 -2.30 -18.72
CA LEU A 290 -2.54 -2.25 -19.31
C LEU A 290 -2.45 -1.22 -20.44
N THR A 291 -1.91 -1.63 -21.59
CA THR A 291 -2.24 -0.94 -22.82
C THR A 291 -3.75 -1.05 -22.92
N SER A 292 -4.43 0.10 -23.00
CA SER A 292 -5.83 0.12 -23.42
C SER A 292 -5.92 -0.87 -24.57
N PRO A 293 -6.74 -1.93 -24.49
CA PRO A 293 -6.91 -2.78 -25.65
C PRO A 293 -7.23 -1.84 -26.81
N LYS A 294 -6.50 -1.97 -27.94
CA LYS A 294 -7.03 -1.48 -29.21
C LYS A 294 -8.48 -1.92 -29.21
N CYS A 295 -9.41 -0.98 -29.30
CA CYS A 295 -10.85 -1.18 -29.09
C CYS A 295 -11.37 -2.36 -29.93
N ALA A 296 -11.14 -3.58 -29.46
CA ALA A 296 -11.98 -4.71 -29.75
C ALA A 296 -13.19 -4.44 -28.85
N ALA A 297 -14.33 -4.20 -29.49
CA ALA A 297 -15.58 -4.06 -28.80
C ALA A 297 -15.79 -5.30 -27.93
N ILE A 298 -15.42 -5.19 -26.65
CA ILE A 298 -16.01 -6.04 -25.62
C ILE A 298 -17.50 -5.71 -25.72
N ASP A 299 -18.34 -6.71 -25.95
CA ASP A 299 -19.80 -6.56 -25.82
C ASP A 299 -20.09 -6.20 -24.36
N SER A 300 -19.97 -4.91 -24.10
CA SER A 300 -19.72 -4.35 -22.77
C SER A 300 -20.88 -4.56 -21.83
N SER A 301 -22.09 -4.81 -22.34
CA SER A 301 -23.26 -5.01 -21.48
C SER A 301 -23.29 -6.40 -20.86
N ASN A 302 -23.05 -7.45 -21.64
CA ASN A 302 -23.19 -8.83 -21.16
C ASN A 302 -22.04 -9.22 -20.24
N THR A 303 -20.80 -8.84 -20.58
CA THR A 303 -19.63 -9.12 -19.74
C THR A 303 -19.67 -8.31 -18.44
N LEU A 304 -20.11 -7.05 -18.47
CA LEU A 304 -20.28 -6.26 -17.24
C LEU A 304 -21.44 -6.81 -16.39
N GLN A 305 -22.58 -7.16 -16.99
CA GLN A 305 -23.68 -7.78 -16.25
C GLN A 305 -23.27 -9.13 -15.64
N TYR A 306 -22.44 -9.90 -16.32
CA TYR A 306 -21.96 -11.19 -15.83
C TYR A 306 -20.97 -11.04 -14.67
N ILE A 307 -20.02 -10.10 -14.76
CA ILE A 307 -19.10 -9.77 -13.66
C ILE A 307 -19.91 -9.24 -12.45
N GLN A 308 -20.87 -8.35 -12.69
CA GLN A 308 -21.76 -7.83 -11.64
C GLN A 308 -22.62 -8.94 -11.00
N SER A 309 -23.11 -9.89 -11.78
CA SER A 309 -23.93 -11.02 -11.27
C SER A 309 -23.07 -12.01 -10.48
N SER A 310 -21.88 -12.32 -10.97
CA SER A 310 -20.94 -13.22 -10.29
C SER A 310 -20.45 -12.64 -8.96
N VAL A 311 -20.16 -11.34 -8.91
CA VAL A 311 -19.81 -10.61 -7.68
C VAL A 311 -21.02 -10.56 -6.73
N ARG A 312 -22.22 -10.33 -7.26
CA ARG A 312 -23.47 -10.32 -6.48
C ARG A 312 -23.74 -11.68 -5.83
N GLU A 313 -23.57 -12.77 -6.55
CA GLU A 313 -23.88 -14.13 -6.08
C GLU A 313 -22.81 -14.72 -5.17
N THR A 314 -21.53 -14.37 -5.38
CA THR A 314 -20.42 -14.98 -4.64
C THR A 314 -20.08 -14.22 -3.34
N ILE A 315 -20.34 -12.91 -3.27
CA ILE A 315 -19.74 -12.03 -2.24
C ILE A 315 -20.76 -11.19 -1.46
N THR A 316 -22.04 -11.09 -1.88
CA THR A 316 -23.01 -10.23 -1.20
C THR A 316 -23.48 -10.82 0.13
N PRO A 317 -23.15 -10.22 1.29
CA PRO A 317 -23.67 -10.70 2.57
C PRO A 317 -25.18 -10.48 2.66
N SER A 318 -25.90 -11.41 3.29
CA SER A 318 -27.37 -11.41 3.39
C SER A 318 -27.98 -10.18 4.08
N TRP A 319 -27.20 -9.40 4.84
CA TRP A 319 -27.66 -8.15 5.46
C TRP A 319 -27.77 -6.97 4.49
N VAL A 320 -27.19 -7.07 3.29
CA VAL A 320 -27.32 -6.04 2.24
C VAL A 320 -28.72 -6.05 1.62
N THR A 321 -29.39 -7.20 1.55
CA THR A 321 -30.76 -7.32 1.03
C THR A 321 -31.84 -7.01 2.07
N LYS A 322 -31.52 -7.07 3.37
CA LYS A 322 -32.40 -6.67 4.49
C LYS A 322 -31.59 -5.97 5.59
N PRO A 323 -31.40 -4.64 5.54
CA PRO A 323 -30.65 -3.93 6.56
C PRO A 323 -31.37 -4.01 7.92
N PRO A 324 -30.64 -4.26 9.03
CA PRO A 324 -31.25 -4.27 10.37
C PRO A 324 -31.75 -2.87 10.75
N GLY A 325 -32.93 -2.82 11.38
CA GLY A 325 -33.64 -1.59 11.73
C GLY A 325 -32.79 -0.59 12.53
N ILE A 326 -32.86 0.69 12.11
CA ILE A 326 -31.92 1.79 12.40
C ILE A 326 -31.92 2.25 13.88
N SER A 327 -32.81 1.76 14.73
CA SER A 327 -33.01 2.32 16.08
C SER A 327 -32.09 1.78 17.19
N ARG A 328 -31.23 0.78 16.93
CA ARG A 328 -30.32 0.21 17.96
C ARG A 328 -28.84 0.10 17.56
N ALA A 329 -28.45 0.51 16.36
CA ALA A 329 -27.06 0.46 15.92
C ALA A 329 -26.33 1.74 16.33
N GLY A 330 -25.57 1.68 17.43
CA GLY A 330 -24.55 2.71 17.73
C GLY A 330 -23.66 2.93 16.52
N THR A 331 -23.23 4.19 16.33
CA THR A 331 -22.44 4.73 15.20
C THR A 331 -21.86 3.64 14.29
N LEU A 332 -22.64 3.26 13.26
CA LEU A 332 -22.23 2.29 12.25
C LEU A 332 -20.85 2.70 11.75
N LYS A 333 -19.84 1.84 11.93
CA LYS A 333 -18.52 2.04 11.31
C LYS A 333 -18.70 1.89 9.81
N ALA A 334 -19.06 3.00 9.17
CA ALA A 334 -19.30 3.10 7.75
C ALA A 334 -18.14 2.45 6.96
N ALA A 335 -16.91 2.52 7.44
CA ALA A 335 -15.73 1.91 6.81
C ALA A 335 -15.86 0.39 6.55
N ASP A 336 -16.44 -0.39 7.47
CA ASP A 336 -16.53 -1.86 7.30
C ASP A 336 -17.65 -2.25 6.32
N HIS A 337 -18.73 -1.46 6.24
CA HIS A 337 -19.80 -1.66 5.27
C HIS A 337 -19.49 -1.06 3.89
N TRP A 338 -18.76 0.07 3.83
CA TRP A 338 -18.26 0.63 2.57
C TRP A 338 -17.25 -0.30 1.93
N ARG A 339 -16.40 -1.01 2.67
CA ARG A 339 -15.52 -2.06 2.13
C ARG A 339 -16.31 -3.19 1.46
N GLY A 340 -17.38 -3.66 2.10
CA GLY A 340 -18.29 -4.64 1.50
C GLY A 340 -19.01 -4.09 0.28
N LEU A 341 -19.60 -2.89 0.36
CA LEU A 341 -20.35 -2.26 -0.73
C LEU A 341 -19.45 -1.87 -1.92
N TYR A 342 -18.19 -1.45 -1.70
CA TYR A 342 -17.21 -1.19 -2.77
C TYR A 342 -16.76 -2.48 -3.45
N TYR A 343 -16.63 -3.59 -2.71
CA TYR A 343 -16.40 -4.93 -3.26
C TYR A 343 -17.58 -5.41 -4.12
N ILE A 344 -18.82 -5.02 -3.76
CA ILE A 344 -20.05 -5.49 -4.42
C ILE A 344 -20.48 -4.59 -5.60
N HIS A 345 -20.22 -3.28 -5.54
CA HIS A 345 -20.90 -2.30 -6.40
C HIS A 345 -20.00 -1.34 -7.19
N LEU A 346 -18.71 -1.62 -7.40
CA LEU A 346 -17.84 -0.71 -8.16
C LEU A 346 -18.52 -0.26 -9.49
N PRO A 347 -18.91 1.02 -9.64
CA PRO A 347 -19.57 1.49 -10.84
C PRO A 347 -18.47 1.84 -11.85
N LEU A 348 -18.32 1.01 -12.88
CA LEU A 348 -17.62 1.41 -14.10
C LEU A 348 -18.56 2.36 -14.85
N TYR A 349 -18.34 3.67 -14.71
CA TYR A 349 -19.13 4.67 -15.43
C TYR A 349 -18.93 4.52 -16.93
N LYS A 350 -20.04 4.39 -17.66
CA LYS A 350 -20.11 4.58 -19.10
C LYS A 350 -20.17 6.09 -19.36
N ASP A 351 -19.17 6.64 -20.01
CA ASP A 351 -19.26 7.98 -20.60
C ASP A 351 -20.32 7.92 -21.72
N GLN A 352 -21.39 8.70 -21.59
CA GLN A 352 -22.47 8.81 -22.58
C GLN A 352 -22.32 10.04 -23.49
N SER A 353 -21.19 10.75 -23.45
CA SER A 353 -20.97 11.92 -24.31
C SER A 353 -20.24 11.61 -25.62
N LEU A 354 -20.71 10.63 -26.39
CA LEU A 354 -20.42 10.52 -27.82
C LEU A 354 -21.65 9.93 -28.51
N GLY A 355 -22.54 10.82 -28.92
CA GLY A 355 -23.56 10.59 -29.94
C GLY A 355 -23.03 10.94 -31.32
#